data_AF-A0A8S2ZNY8-F1
#
_entry.id   AF-A0A8S2ZNY8-F1
#
_cell.length_a   1.000
_cell.length_b   1.000
_cell.length_c   1.000
_cell.angle_alpha   90.00
_cell.angle_beta   90.00
_cell.angle_gamma   90.00
#
_symmetry.space_group_name_H-M   'P 1'
#
loop_
_entity.id
_entity.type
_entity.pdbx_description
1 polymer ?
#
loop_
_entity_poly.entity_id
_entity_poly.type
_entity_poly.pdbx_seq_one_letter_code
_entity_poly.pdbx_strand_id
1 'polypeptide(L)' 'MRHPLWGRNQETYGECPYLSGMFAIHFVRGLQGPSSARYLNTNAGCKHFDVHNGPENIPESRFSFDAHLSEFDWR' A
#
# COMPACT_ATOMS: atom_id res chain seq x y z
N MET A 1 6.83 2.03 1.76
CA MET A 1 8.16 2.33 1.17
C MET A 1 9.21 1.46 1.85
N ARG A 2 9.89 0.53 1.16
CA ARG A 2 11.00 -0.24 1.76
C ARG A 2 12.33 0.05 1.05
N HIS A 3 12.28 0.32 -0.26
CA HIS A 3 13.45 0.68 -1.03
C HIS A 3 13.44 2.18 -1.39
N PRO A 4 14.50 2.96 -1.08
CA PRO A 4 14.51 4.40 -1.31
C PRO A 4 14.46 4.78 -2.81
N LEU A 5 14.91 3.89 -3.69
CA LEU A 5 14.87 4.09 -5.15
C LEU A 5 13.51 3.72 -5.80
N TRP A 6 12.49 3.34 -5.03
CA TRP A 6 11.18 3.08 -5.63
C TRP A 6 10.55 4.39 -6.11
N GLY A 7 10.30 4.50 -7.42
CA GLY A 7 9.83 5.72 -8.07
C GLY A 7 8.42 6.18 -7.68
N ARG A 8 7.72 5.41 -6.86
CA ARG A 8 6.36 5.70 -6.35
C ARG A 8 6.33 5.88 -4.83
N ASN A 9 7.49 6.09 -4.22
CA ASN A 9 7.63 6.31 -2.79
C ASN A 9 6.75 7.46 -2.27
N GLN A 10 6.60 8.53 -3.06
CA GLN A 10 5.74 9.68 -2.80
C GLN A 10 4.24 9.36 -2.72
N GLU A 11 3.80 8.19 -3.19
CA GLU A 11 2.40 7.75 -3.11
C GLU A 11 2.07 7.05 -1.78
N THR A 12 3.07 6.81 -0.93
CA THR A 12 2.91 6.08 0.34
C THR A 12 3.11 6.97 1.56
N TYR A 13 2.63 6.51 2.71
CA TYR A 13 2.81 7.20 3.99
C TYR A 13 4.17 6.93 4.67
N GLY A 14 5.18 6.53 3.90
CA GLY A 14 6.52 6.21 4.38
C GLY A 14 6.78 4.71 4.58
N GLU A 15 7.80 4.40 5.38
CA GLU A 15 8.34 3.04 5.55
C GLU A 15 7.82 2.29 6.78
N CYS A 16 7.16 2.99 7.71
CA CYS A 16 6.60 2.37 8.90
C CYS A 16 5.24 1.72 8.58
N PRO A 17 5.08 0.39 8.71
CA PRO A 17 3.81 -0.29 8.41
C PRO A 17 2.70 0.11 9.39
N TYR A 18 3.02 0.31 10.67
CA TYR A 18 2.05 0.75 11.68
C TYR A 18 1.47 2.13 11.35
N LEU A 19 2.33 3.10 11.05
CA LEU A 19 1.90 4.45 10.69
C LEU A 19 1.10 4.45 9.37
N SER A 20 1.55 3.68 8.39
CA SER A 20 0.84 3.50 7.12
C SER A 20 -0.56 2.91 7.32
N GLY A 21 -0.69 1.91 8.21
CA GLY A 21 -1.97 1.30 8.58
C GLY A 21 -2.92 2.31 9.24
N MET A 22 -2.41 3.13 10.17
CA MET A 22 -3.22 4.18 10.81
C MET A 22 -3.75 5.18 9.78
N PHE A 23 -2.91 5.69 8.89
CA PHE A 23 -3.35 6.61 7.83
C PHE A 23 -4.34 5.95 6.86
N ALA A 24 -4.08 4.70 6.45
CA ALA A 24 -4.99 3.97 5.56
C ALA A 24 -6.39 3.81 6.17
N ILE A 25 -6.50 3.48 7.46
CA ILE A 25 -7.79 3.38 8.17
C ILE A 25 -8.57 4.70 8.07
N HIS A 26 -7.91 5.82 8.35
CA HIS A 26 -8.56 7.13 8.31
C HIS A 26 -8.91 7.58 6.89
N PHE A 27 -8.02 7.30 5.92
CA PHE A 27 -8.25 7.60 4.51
C PHE A 27 -9.47 6.84 3.96
N VAL A 28 -9.55 5.53 4.20
CA VAL A 28 -10.68 4.68 3.78
C VAL A 28 -11.99 5.14 4.42
N ARG A 29 -11.99 5.43 5.73
CA ARG A 29 -13.17 5.95 6.43
C ARG A 29 -13.64 7.29 5.87
N GLY A 30 -12.71 8.19 5.56
CA GLY A 30 -13.01 9.49 4.96
C GLY A 30 -13.63 9.36 3.57
N LEU A 31 -13.09 8.48 2.73
CA LEU A 31 -13.62 8.20 1.40
C LEU A 31 -15.01 7.54 1.44
N GLN A 32 -15.18 6.51 2.26
CA GLN A 32 -16.41 5.73 2.29
C GLN A 32 -17.56 6.44 3.00
N GLY A 33 -17.26 7.39 3.89
CA GLY A 33 -18.24 8.05 4.73
C GLY A 33 -18.59 7.24 5.99
N PRO A 34 -19.57 7.71 6.77
CA PRO A 34 -19.95 7.08 8.03
C PRO A 34 -20.41 5.63 7.85
N SER A 35 -20.06 4.74 8.78
CA SER A 35 -20.50 3.33 8.78
C SER A 35 -22.01 3.15 8.92
N SER A 36 -22.72 4.16 9.43
CA SER A 36 -24.18 4.16 9.54
C SER A 36 -24.91 4.66 8.29
N ALA A 37 -24.18 5.13 7.28
CA ALA A 37 -24.79 5.66 6.06
C ALA A 37 -25.39 4.51 5.22
N ARG A 38 -26.56 4.75 4.63
CA ARG A 38 -27.20 3.80 3.71
C ARG A 38 -26.40 3.59 2.42
N TYR A 39 -25.63 4.59 2.01
CA TYR A 39 -24.84 4.60 0.79
C TYR A 39 -23.41 5.05 1.09
N LEU A 40 -22.45 4.50 0.35
CA LEU A 40 -21.07 4.97 0.37
C LEU A 40 -20.97 6.28 -0.39
N ASN A 41 -20.12 7.19 0.10
CA ASN A 41 -19.76 8.39 -0.67
C ASN A 41 -18.92 7.98 -1.90
N THR A 42 -17.91 7.16 -1.69
CA THR A 42 -17.14 6.47 -2.73
C THR A 42 -16.55 5.17 -2.18
N ASN A 43 -16.19 4.23 -3.05
CA ASN A 43 -15.52 3.00 -2.64
C ASN A 43 -14.00 3.20 -2.59
N ALA A 44 -13.35 2.80 -1.49
CA ALA A 44 -11.90 2.86 -1.38
C ALA A 44 -11.26 1.56 -1.90
N GLY A 45 -10.17 1.67 -2.66
CA GLY A 45 -9.42 0.52 -3.18
C GLY A 45 -8.02 0.46 -2.58
N CYS A 46 -7.79 -0.49 -1.67
CA CYS A 46 -6.45 -0.76 -1.13
C CYS A 46 -5.57 -1.37 -2.21
N LYS A 47 -4.38 -0.79 -2.44
CA LYS A 47 -3.40 -1.29 -3.40
C LYS A 47 -1.97 -0.95 -2.99
N HIS A 48 -0.97 -1.67 -3.47
CA HIS A 48 -1.07 -2.89 -4.29
C HIS A 48 -0.81 -4.05 -3.34
N PHE A 49 -1.81 -4.90 -3.10
CA PHE A 49 -1.67 -6.06 -2.25
C PHE A 49 -1.00 -7.19 -3.05
N ASP A 50 0.22 -7.61 -2.75
CA ASP A 50 1.13 -7.06 -1.72
C ASP A 50 2.58 -7.00 -2.22
N VAL A 51 3.48 -6.46 -1.39
CA VAL A 51 4.94 -6.49 -1.58
C VAL A 51 5.39 -5.80 -2.89
N HIS A 52 4.68 -4.72 -3.23
CA HIS A 52 4.91 -3.94 -4.45
C HIS A 52 5.63 -2.62 -4.15
N ASN A 53 6.85 -2.69 -3.62
CA ASN A 53 7.58 -1.50 -3.13
C ASN A 53 9.09 -1.48 -3.48
N GLY A 54 9.51 -2.28 -4.47
CA GLY A 54 10.88 -2.30 -5.02
C GLY A 54 11.05 -1.36 -6.23
N PRO A 55 12.28 -1.13 -6.71
CA PRO A 55 12.53 -0.28 -7.88
C PRO A 55 11.71 -0.72 -9.11
N GLU A 56 11.36 0.24 -9.97
CA GLU A 56 10.38 0.01 -11.04
C GLU A 56 10.83 -1.03 -12.07
N ASN A 57 12.11 -1.00 -12.46
CA ASN A 57 12.68 -1.84 -13.52
C ASN A 57 14.13 -2.28 -13.23
N ILE A 58 14.56 -2.30 -11.97
CA ILE A 58 15.94 -2.65 -11.60
C ILE A 58 15.93 -3.59 -10.39
N PRO A 59 16.55 -4.78 -10.47
CA PRO A 59 17.14 -5.39 -11.67
C PRO A 59 16.10 -5.91 -12.67
N GLU A 60 14.86 -6.13 -12.22
CA GLU A 60 13.76 -6.73 -12.98
C GLU A 60 12.57 -5.76 -13.05
N SER A 61 11.71 -5.94 -14.05
CA SER A 61 10.49 -5.14 -14.16
C SER A 61 9.45 -5.51 -13.10
N ARG A 62 8.77 -4.51 -12.53
CA ARG A 62 7.65 -4.74 -11.61
C ARG A 62 6.49 -5.55 -12.20
N PHE A 63 6.45 -5.74 -13.52
CA PHE A 63 5.44 -6.56 -14.19
C PHE A 63 5.75 -8.07 -14.13
N SER A 64 6.98 -8.45 -13.82
CA SER A 64 7.46 -9.83 -13.83
C SER A 64 8.22 -10.24 -12.57
N PHE A 65 8.50 -9.30 -11.67
CA PHE A 65 9.28 -9.55 -10.46
C PHE A 65 8.62 -10.59 -9.54
N ASP A 66 9.41 -11.59 -9.12
CA ASP A 66 9.03 -12.60 -8.13
C ASP A 66 9.63 -12.24 -6.76
N ALA A 67 8.76 -11.94 -5.80
CA ALA A 67 9.16 -11.51 -4.47
C ALA A 67 9.39 -12.72 -3.55
N HIS A 68 10.65 -13.00 -3.22
CA HIS A 68 11.02 -14.04 -2.25
C HIS A 68 11.11 -13.45 -0.83
N LEU A 69 10.20 -13.86 0.04
CA LEU A 69 10.05 -13.31 1.39
C LEU A 69 9.84 -14.42 2.41
N SER A 70 10.19 -14.16 3.66
CA SER A 70 9.87 -15.06 4.77
C SER A 70 8.42 -14.91 5.20
N GLU A 71 7.84 -15.95 5.83
CA GLU A 71 6.50 -15.86 6.45
C GLU A 71 6.46 -14.83 7.59
N PHE A 72 7.60 -14.60 8.25
CA PHE A 72 7.74 -13.60 9.30
C PHE A 72 7.67 -12.17 8.75
N ASP A 73 8.29 -11.88 7.61
CA ASP A 73 8.20 -10.55 6.98
C ASP A 73 6.83 -10.28 6.37
N TRP A 74 6.06 -11.33 6.05
CA TRP A 74 4.76 -11.21 5.41
C TRP A 74 3.61 -10.93 6.40
N ARG A 75 3.74 -11.34 7.66
CA ARG A 75 2.70 -11.18 8.70
C ARG A 75 2.96 -10.02 9.63
#